data_AF-A0A8T5U340-F1
#
_entry.id   AF-A0A8T5U340-F1
#
_cell.length_a   1.000
_cell.length_b   1.000
_cell.length_c   1.000
_cell.angle_alpha   90.00
_cell.angle_beta   90.00
_cell.angle_gamma   90.00
#
_symmetry.space_group_name_H-M   'P 1'
#
loop_
_entity.id
_entity.type
_entity.pdbx_description
1 polymer ?
#
loop_
_entity_poly.entity_id
_entity_poly.type
_entity_poly.pdbx_seq_one_letter_code
_entity_poly.pdbx_strand_id
1 'polypeptide(L)'
;MTESFPDEKILRYEIIRKRKKKPDYYQHLANALDYKQIKELTYLSIHHKNLEAIMGLLKSNVYAATDALDCDEGVKFFSEKAKNSEASMAEVYFFIRRPISEKYKHVFRRLARQSIIKTSLKITSKGIRGNHKKITPSYQIGHPEFDLDETIQHNPLNIYKKSLTYKDIFGIQRKKQKRKIIMILDTSGSMYGKLLLNAALTTSVLAYNMEKESYGIVLFNSTAMVLKKINEKKPVITIIDEI
;
A
#
# COMPACT_ATOMS: atom_id res chain seq x y z
N MET A 1 -43.18 14.79 17.81
CA MET A 1 -43.27 14.05 16.53
C MET A 1 -42.19 14.62 15.63
N THR A 2 -41.08 13.92 15.44
CA THR A 2 -39.92 14.42 14.69
C THR A 2 -40.14 14.20 13.20
N GLU A 3 -40.24 15.30 12.45
CA GLU A 3 -40.29 15.29 10.99
C GLU A 3 -39.03 14.61 10.45
N SER A 4 -39.21 13.43 9.87
CA SER A 4 -38.13 12.72 9.18
C SER A 4 -37.80 13.47 7.89
N PHE A 5 -36.58 14.01 7.81
CA PHE A 5 -36.06 14.72 6.65
C PHE A 5 -36.17 13.83 5.39
N PRO A 6 -36.53 14.40 4.22
CA PRO A 6 -36.67 13.65 2.97
C PRO A 6 -35.44 12.78 2.66
N ASP A 7 -34.25 13.30 2.96
CA ASP A 7 -32.97 12.67 2.68
C ASP A 7 -32.73 11.41 3.51
N GLU A 8 -33.20 11.34 4.76
CA GLU A 8 -33.07 10.13 5.61
C GLU A 8 -33.86 8.97 5.02
N LYS A 9 -35.12 9.22 4.60
CA LYS A 9 -35.98 8.19 3.99
C LYS A 9 -35.42 7.70 2.66
N ILE A 10 -34.93 8.63 1.83
CA ILE A 10 -34.29 8.30 0.55
C ILE A 10 -33.04 7.46 0.81
N LEU A 11 -32.21 7.85 1.76
CA LEU A 11 -30.98 7.14 2.11
C LEU A 11 -31.27 5.73 2.64
N ARG A 12 -32.26 5.57 3.54
CA ARG A 12 -32.74 4.25 3.99
C ARG A 12 -33.16 3.37 2.81
N TYR A 13 -33.97 3.91 1.91
CA TYR A 13 -34.44 3.19 0.75
C TYR A 13 -33.28 2.75 -0.17
N GLU A 14 -32.33 3.65 -0.46
CA GLU A 14 -31.18 3.35 -1.32
C GLU A 14 -30.19 2.36 -0.67
N ILE A 15 -30.06 2.35 0.66
CA ILE A 15 -29.29 1.34 1.39
C ILE A 15 -29.88 -0.06 1.15
N ILE A 16 -31.20 -0.20 1.34
CA ILE A 16 -31.92 -1.47 1.23
C ILE A 16 -31.93 -1.98 -0.22
N ARG A 17 -32.11 -1.08 -1.18
CA ARG A 17 -32.20 -1.41 -2.61
C ARG A 17 -30.88 -1.93 -3.21
N LYS A 18 -29.74 -1.60 -2.58
CA LYS A 18 -28.38 -2.01 -3.00
C LYS A 18 -28.06 -1.76 -4.48
N ARG A 19 -28.57 -0.67 -5.08
CA ARG A 19 -28.08 -0.26 -6.40
C ARG A 19 -26.59 0.09 -6.29
N LYS A 20 -25.78 -0.26 -7.29
CA LYS A 20 -24.35 0.08 -7.35
C LYS A 20 -24.17 1.60 -7.48
N LYS A 21 -24.28 2.30 -6.37
CA LYS A 21 -24.00 3.74 -6.24
C LYS A 21 -22.60 3.90 -5.63
N LYS A 22 -21.93 5.01 -5.97
CA LYS A 22 -20.61 5.33 -5.41
C LYS A 22 -20.76 5.82 -3.95
N PRO A 23 -19.73 5.69 -3.10
CA PRO A 23 -19.76 6.22 -1.73
C PRO A 23 -20.15 7.69 -1.63
N ASP A 24 -19.71 8.50 -2.60
CA ASP A 24 -19.94 9.95 -2.59
C ASP A 24 -21.45 10.28 -2.69
N TYR A 25 -22.24 9.44 -3.38
CA TYR A 25 -23.69 9.59 -3.44
C TYR A 25 -24.33 9.45 -2.05
N TYR A 26 -23.91 8.44 -1.29
CA TYR A 26 -24.38 8.22 0.07
C TYR A 26 -23.88 9.30 1.03
N GLN A 27 -22.65 9.78 0.84
CA GLN A 27 -22.10 10.89 1.61
C GLN A 27 -22.94 12.16 1.44
N HIS A 28 -23.30 12.53 0.21
CA HIS A 28 -24.11 13.71 -0.06
C HIS A 28 -25.46 13.68 0.65
N LEU A 29 -26.14 12.54 0.64
CA LEU A 29 -27.41 12.35 1.35
C LEU A 29 -27.26 12.35 2.87
N ALA A 30 -26.09 11.96 3.38
CA ALA A 30 -25.82 11.88 4.81
C ALA A 30 -25.38 13.19 5.45
N ASN A 31 -24.92 14.18 4.67
CA ASN A 31 -24.34 15.43 5.20
C ASN A 31 -25.30 16.26 6.06
N ALA A 32 -26.61 16.15 5.84
CA ALA A 32 -27.63 16.85 6.62
C ALA A 32 -28.11 16.07 7.86
N LEU A 33 -27.62 14.84 8.05
CA LEU A 33 -28.09 13.95 9.11
C LEU A 33 -27.31 14.12 10.41
N ASP A 34 -27.99 13.91 11.52
CA ASP A 34 -27.38 13.94 12.83
C ASP A 34 -26.59 12.66 13.15
N TYR A 35 -25.89 12.69 14.28
CA TYR A 35 -25.08 11.57 14.75
C TYR A 35 -25.89 10.27 14.90
N LYS A 36 -27.10 10.36 15.48
CA LYS A 36 -27.94 9.19 15.79
C LYS A 36 -28.46 8.55 14.50
N GLN A 37 -28.93 9.37 13.57
CA GLN A 37 -29.39 8.95 12.25
C GLN A 37 -28.26 8.25 11.49
N ILE A 38 -27.05 8.83 11.44
CA ILE A 38 -25.91 8.20 10.75
C ILE A 38 -25.55 6.86 11.41
N LYS A 39 -25.54 6.79 12.74
CA LYS A 39 -25.29 5.53 13.47
C LYS A 39 -26.32 4.46 13.09
N GLU A 40 -27.62 4.78 13.13
CA GLU A 40 -28.71 3.85 12.77
C GLU A 40 -28.62 3.39 11.30
N LEU A 41 -28.32 4.30 10.38
CA LEU A 41 -28.15 3.98 8.96
C LEU A 41 -26.91 3.14 8.69
N THR A 42 -25.87 3.31 9.51
CA THR A 42 -24.67 2.48 9.41
C THR A 42 -25.00 1.05 9.83
N TYR A 43 -25.74 0.84 10.93
CA TYR A 43 -26.25 -0.48 11.29
C TYR A 43 -27.10 -1.10 10.18
N LEU A 44 -28.05 -0.34 9.63
CA LEU A 44 -28.87 -0.79 8.50
C LEU A 44 -27.99 -1.22 7.31
N SER A 45 -26.93 -0.47 7.01
CA SER A 45 -26.01 -0.77 5.92
C SER A 45 -25.20 -2.06 6.17
N ILE A 46 -24.81 -2.34 7.42
CA ILE A 46 -24.18 -3.61 7.81
C ILE A 46 -25.15 -4.77 7.58
N HIS A 47 -26.40 -4.67 8.05
CA HIS A 47 -27.42 -5.70 7.87
C HIS A 47 -27.71 -5.99 6.39
N HIS A 48 -27.77 -4.95 5.57
CA HIS A 48 -27.96 -5.08 4.12
C HIS A 48 -26.65 -5.35 3.37
N LYS A 49 -25.51 -5.54 4.04
CA LYS A 49 -24.20 -5.77 3.42
C LYS A 49 -23.82 -4.72 2.35
N ASN A 50 -24.26 -3.47 2.51
CA ASN A 50 -24.03 -2.39 1.56
C ASN A 50 -22.74 -1.63 1.91
N LEU A 51 -21.62 -2.09 1.36
CA LEU A 51 -20.28 -1.51 1.60
C LEU A 51 -20.21 -0.04 1.17
N GLU A 52 -20.75 0.31 0.00
CA GLU A 52 -20.66 1.66 -0.55
C GLU A 52 -21.39 2.67 0.32
N ALA A 53 -22.53 2.28 0.91
CA ALA A 53 -23.23 3.09 1.88
C ALA A 53 -22.41 3.31 3.17
N ILE A 54 -21.81 2.25 3.72
CA ILE A 54 -20.93 2.37 4.91
C ILE A 54 -19.78 3.33 4.62
N MET A 55 -19.15 3.22 3.44
CA MET A 55 -18.08 4.12 3.04
C MET A 55 -18.55 5.57 2.90
N GLY A 56 -19.74 5.82 2.35
CA GLY A 56 -20.32 7.16 2.28
C GLY A 56 -20.63 7.76 3.65
N LEU A 57 -21.20 6.95 4.56
CA LEU A 57 -21.51 7.34 5.93
C LEU A 57 -20.23 7.66 6.74
N LEU A 58 -19.18 6.85 6.58
CA LEU A 58 -17.85 7.14 7.14
C LEU A 58 -17.28 8.48 6.66
N LYS A 59 -17.42 8.80 5.38
CA LYS A 59 -16.96 10.10 4.84
C LYS A 59 -17.79 11.28 5.34
N SER A 60 -19.06 11.07 5.66
CA SER A 60 -19.96 12.11 6.16
C SER A 60 -19.72 12.39 7.65
N ASN A 61 -19.74 11.35 8.48
CA ASN A 61 -19.44 11.47 9.92
C ASN A 61 -18.71 10.22 10.42
N VAL A 62 -17.39 10.32 10.49
CA VAL A 62 -16.50 9.23 10.90
C VAL A 62 -16.85 8.71 12.30
N TYR A 63 -17.18 9.59 13.25
CA TYR A 63 -17.44 9.19 14.63
C TYR A 63 -18.74 8.39 14.76
N ALA A 64 -19.83 8.87 14.16
CA ALA A 64 -21.13 8.18 14.20
C ALA A 64 -21.08 6.82 13.51
N ALA A 65 -20.46 6.76 12.32
CA ALA A 65 -20.33 5.52 11.58
C ALA A 65 -19.35 4.55 12.26
N THR A 66 -18.27 5.03 12.86
CA THR A 66 -17.34 4.15 13.59
C THR A 66 -17.99 3.55 14.83
N ASP A 67 -18.78 4.30 15.58
CA ASP A 67 -19.51 3.79 16.75
C ASP A 67 -20.46 2.63 16.37
N ALA A 68 -21.10 2.68 15.21
CA ALA A 68 -21.87 1.54 14.69
C ALA A 68 -20.99 0.35 14.23
N LEU A 69 -19.76 0.60 13.78
CA LEU A 69 -18.80 -0.43 13.36
C LEU A 69 -18.03 -1.05 14.52
N ASP A 70 -18.04 -0.40 15.69
CA ASP A 70 -17.36 -0.82 16.92
C ASP A 70 -18.14 -1.94 17.64
N CYS A 71 -18.52 -2.96 16.88
CA CYS A 71 -19.26 -4.13 17.33
C CYS A 71 -18.75 -5.40 16.61
N ASP A 72 -19.12 -6.58 17.15
CA ASP A 72 -18.69 -7.85 16.57
C ASP A 72 -19.26 -8.05 15.15
N GLU A 73 -20.47 -7.55 14.88
CA GLU A 73 -21.10 -7.55 13.55
C GLU A 73 -20.29 -6.74 12.54
N GLY A 74 -19.84 -5.52 12.91
CA GLY A 74 -19.02 -4.66 12.07
C GLY A 74 -17.67 -5.30 11.72
N VAL A 75 -17.03 -5.93 12.71
CA VAL A 75 -15.78 -6.67 12.52
C VAL A 75 -15.97 -7.89 11.62
N LYS A 76 -17.04 -8.67 11.83
CA LYS A 76 -17.38 -9.82 10.98
C LYS A 76 -17.62 -9.38 9.54
N PHE A 77 -18.40 -8.32 9.33
CA PHE A 77 -18.69 -7.76 8.01
C PHE A 77 -17.40 -7.43 7.24
N PHE A 78 -16.49 -6.65 7.84
CA PHE A 78 -15.25 -6.27 7.16
C PHE A 78 -14.26 -7.42 7.04
N SER A 79 -14.26 -8.38 7.96
CA SER A 79 -13.45 -9.60 7.85
C SER A 79 -13.90 -10.45 6.65
N GLU A 80 -15.20 -10.58 6.39
CA GLU A 80 -15.74 -11.24 5.20
C GLU A 80 -15.37 -10.49 3.92
N LYS A 81 -15.57 -9.16 3.89
CA LYS A 81 -15.24 -8.33 2.71
C LYS A 81 -13.75 -8.34 2.38
N ALA A 82 -12.89 -8.37 3.40
CA ALA A 82 -11.45 -8.48 3.23
C ALA A 82 -11.06 -9.79 2.53
N LYS A 83 -11.66 -10.92 2.92
CA LYS A 83 -11.44 -12.24 2.29
C LYS A 83 -11.80 -12.22 0.80
N ASN A 84 -12.94 -11.61 0.46
CA ASN A 84 -13.41 -11.51 -0.92
C ASN A 84 -12.71 -10.43 -1.75
N SER A 85 -11.82 -9.62 -1.14
CA SER A 85 -11.15 -8.48 -1.79
C SER A 85 -12.11 -7.45 -2.38
N GLU A 86 -13.27 -7.29 -1.75
CA GLU A 86 -14.30 -6.34 -2.16
C GLU A 86 -14.06 -4.94 -1.58
N ALA A 87 -13.28 -4.82 -0.51
CA ALA A 87 -13.00 -3.56 0.18
C ALA A 87 -11.50 -3.28 0.28
N SER A 88 -11.12 -2.01 0.11
CA SER A 88 -9.80 -1.53 0.52
C SER A 88 -9.77 -1.39 2.04
N MET A 89 -9.32 -2.43 2.75
CA MET A 89 -9.30 -2.39 4.22
C MET A 89 -8.36 -1.32 4.78
N ALA A 90 -7.37 -0.92 3.99
CA ALA A 90 -6.50 0.20 4.33
C ALA A 90 -7.26 1.53 4.37
N GLU A 91 -8.17 1.75 3.41
CA GLU A 91 -9.03 2.93 3.39
C GLU A 91 -9.94 2.96 4.60
N VAL A 92 -10.60 1.83 4.89
CA VAL A 92 -11.49 1.69 6.05
C VAL A 92 -10.73 1.98 7.35
N TYR A 93 -9.56 1.36 7.54
CA TYR A 93 -8.74 1.59 8.74
C TYR A 93 -8.28 3.04 8.86
N PHE A 94 -7.91 3.69 7.75
CA PHE A 94 -7.50 5.08 7.76
C PHE A 94 -8.59 6.02 8.31
N PHE A 95 -9.86 5.77 7.96
CA PHE A 95 -10.99 6.52 8.52
C PHE A 95 -11.16 6.26 10.02
N ILE A 96 -11.22 4.98 10.42
CA ILE A 96 -11.67 4.62 11.77
C ILE A 96 -10.54 4.55 12.81
N ARG A 97 -9.25 4.62 12.41
CA ARG A 97 -8.09 4.38 13.32
C ARG A 97 -8.05 5.24 14.57
N ARG A 98 -8.68 6.41 14.54
CA ARG A 98 -8.77 7.35 15.66
C ARG A 98 -9.97 7.03 16.57
N PRO A 99 -11.22 6.98 16.06
CA PRO A 99 -12.40 6.78 16.92
C PRO A 99 -12.71 5.33 17.31
N ILE A 100 -12.12 4.31 16.68
CA ILE A 100 -12.44 2.91 17.01
C ILE A 100 -11.82 2.46 18.34
N SER A 101 -12.54 1.63 19.10
CA SER A 101 -12.03 1.06 20.34
C SER A 101 -10.76 0.24 20.14
N GLU A 102 -9.90 0.23 21.16
CA GLU A 102 -8.67 -0.57 21.17
C GLU A 102 -8.97 -2.08 21.00
N LYS A 103 -10.16 -2.54 21.44
CA LYS A 103 -10.62 -3.93 21.27
C LYS A 103 -10.54 -4.37 19.80
N TYR A 104 -11.04 -3.57 18.87
CA TYR A 104 -11.08 -3.93 17.45
C TYR A 104 -10.02 -3.24 16.60
N LYS A 105 -9.35 -2.20 17.11
CA LYS A 105 -8.28 -1.50 16.41
C LYS A 105 -7.21 -2.44 15.87
N HIS A 106 -6.76 -3.41 16.67
CA HIS A 106 -5.79 -4.42 16.24
C HIS A 106 -6.30 -5.30 15.10
N VAL A 107 -7.61 -5.62 15.09
CA VAL A 107 -8.24 -6.43 14.04
C VAL A 107 -8.25 -5.65 12.73
N PHE A 108 -8.74 -4.41 12.74
CA PHE A 108 -8.78 -3.57 11.53
C PHE A 108 -7.38 -3.23 11.02
N ARG A 109 -6.41 -2.96 11.91
CA ARG A 109 -5.01 -2.77 11.54
C ARG A 109 -4.46 -3.99 10.81
N ARG A 110 -4.72 -5.20 11.33
CA ARG A 110 -4.31 -6.46 10.69
C ARG A 110 -4.94 -6.62 9.30
N LEU A 111 -6.24 -6.32 9.15
CA LEU A 111 -6.94 -6.39 7.86
C LEU A 111 -6.39 -5.39 6.85
N ALA A 112 -6.13 -4.15 7.28
CA ALA A 112 -5.49 -3.12 6.46
C ALA A 112 -4.12 -3.56 5.95
N ARG A 113 -3.26 -4.06 6.86
CA ARG A 113 -1.93 -4.59 6.52
C ARG A 113 -2.03 -5.71 5.48
N GLN A 114 -2.93 -6.66 5.67
CA GLN A 114 -3.14 -7.75 4.71
C GLN A 114 -3.58 -7.24 3.34
N SER A 115 -4.48 -6.26 3.31
CA SER A 115 -4.94 -5.61 2.07
C SER A 115 -3.78 -4.93 1.33
N ILE A 116 -2.92 -4.21 2.05
CA ILE A 116 -1.75 -3.53 1.47
C ILE A 116 -0.79 -4.54 0.86
N ILE A 117 -0.41 -5.58 1.60
CA ILE A 117 0.51 -6.63 1.11
C ILE A 117 -0.08 -7.31 -0.14
N LYS A 118 -1.38 -7.65 -0.13
CA LYS A 118 -2.05 -8.28 -1.27
C LYS A 118 -2.04 -7.38 -2.51
N THR A 119 -2.30 -6.09 -2.35
CA THR A 119 -2.22 -5.11 -3.45
C THR A 119 -0.79 -4.96 -3.96
N SER A 120 0.19 -4.97 -3.05
CA SER A 120 1.61 -4.85 -3.40
C SER A 120 2.08 -6.01 -4.26
N LEU A 121 1.74 -7.24 -3.87
CA LEU A 121 2.06 -8.45 -4.62
C LEU A 121 1.49 -8.41 -6.05
N LYS A 122 0.29 -7.85 -6.27
CA LYS A 122 -0.27 -7.68 -7.63
C LYS A 122 0.54 -6.72 -8.50
N ILE A 123 1.21 -5.75 -7.90
CA ILE A 123 1.99 -4.71 -8.59
C ILE A 123 3.43 -5.16 -8.86
N THR A 124 3.97 -6.13 -8.08
CA THR A 124 5.37 -6.62 -8.19
C THR A 124 5.79 -7.22 -9.54
N SER A 125 4.88 -7.42 -10.49
CA SER A 125 5.15 -8.19 -11.72
C SER A 125 5.57 -7.34 -12.94
N LYS A 126 5.53 -6.01 -12.88
CA LYS A 126 5.74 -5.14 -14.06
C LYS A 126 6.71 -3.98 -13.75
N GLY A 127 8.02 -4.18 -13.85
CA GLY A 127 8.92 -3.00 -13.84
C GLY A 127 10.43 -3.21 -13.69
N ILE A 128 11.10 -3.37 -14.84
CA ILE A 128 12.41 -2.79 -15.21
C ILE A 128 13.52 -2.90 -14.15
N ARG A 129 14.07 -4.11 -13.97
CA ARG A 129 15.41 -4.26 -13.37
C ARG A 129 16.46 -4.00 -14.44
N GLY A 130 17.30 -2.98 -14.24
CA GLY A 130 18.48 -2.75 -15.08
C GLY A 130 19.54 -3.80 -14.75
N ASN A 131 20.05 -4.48 -15.77
CA ASN A 131 21.23 -5.32 -15.64
C ASN A 131 22.46 -4.45 -15.91
N HIS A 132 23.48 -4.52 -15.05
CA HIS A 132 24.79 -3.97 -15.36
C HIS A 132 25.76 -5.11 -15.63
N LYS A 133 26.67 -4.89 -16.59
CA LYS A 133 27.78 -5.79 -16.87
C LYS A 133 28.88 -5.53 -15.84
N LYS A 134 29.35 -6.58 -15.18
CA LYS A 134 30.52 -6.54 -14.30
C LYS A 134 31.57 -7.48 -14.87
N ILE A 135 32.77 -6.96 -15.11
CA ILE A 135 33.92 -7.74 -15.53
C ILE A 135 34.48 -8.48 -14.31
N THR A 136 34.81 -9.75 -14.47
CA THR A 136 35.28 -10.63 -13.40
C THR A 136 36.59 -11.29 -13.83
N PRO A 137 37.64 -11.29 -12.98
CA PRO A 137 38.99 -11.73 -13.35
C PRO A 137 39.16 -13.24 -13.61
N SER A 138 38.07 -14.01 -13.52
CA SER A 138 38.07 -15.40 -13.96
C SER A 138 36.75 -15.74 -14.63
N TYR A 139 36.84 -16.37 -15.79
CA TYR A 139 35.68 -16.86 -16.52
C TYR A 139 35.17 -18.12 -15.81
N GLN A 140 33.87 -18.12 -15.52
CA GLN A 140 33.19 -19.28 -14.95
C GLN A 140 32.16 -19.79 -15.96
N ILE A 141 32.02 -21.11 -16.01
CA ILE A 141 30.96 -21.76 -16.78
C ILE A 141 29.61 -21.21 -16.32
N GLY A 142 28.87 -20.60 -17.26
CA GLY A 142 27.62 -19.86 -16.99
C GLY A 142 27.72 -18.34 -17.19
N HIS A 143 28.91 -17.79 -17.42
CA HIS A 143 29.04 -16.40 -17.88
C HIS A 143 28.57 -16.25 -19.34
N PRO A 144 27.71 -15.28 -19.65
CA PRO A 144 27.15 -15.10 -20.98
C PRO A 144 28.20 -14.66 -22.02
N GLU A 145 29.20 -13.88 -21.60
CA GLU A 145 30.20 -13.24 -22.45
C GLU A 145 31.55 -13.18 -21.70
N PHE A 146 32.64 -12.89 -22.42
CA PHE A 146 33.97 -12.61 -21.87
C PHE A 146 34.53 -11.33 -22.50
N ASP A 147 35.45 -10.68 -21.80
CA ASP A 147 36.06 -9.41 -22.22
C ASP A 147 37.45 -9.69 -22.80
N LEU A 148 37.58 -9.53 -24.12
CA LEU A 148 38.82 -9.82 -24.84
C LEU A 148 39.91 -8.80 -24.48
N ASP A 149 39.57 -7.52 -24.41
CA ASP A 149 40.53 -6.44 -24.19
C ASP A 149 41.16 -6.57 -22.80
N GLU A 150 40.33 -6.80 -21.78
CA GLU A 150 40.80 -7.04 -20.40
C GLU A 150 41.63 -8.32 -20.29
N THR A 151 41.23 -9.39 -21.01
CA THR A 151 41.99 -10.65 -21.04
C THR A 151 43.37 -10.44 -21.67
N ILE A 152 43.47 -9.67 -22.75
CA ILE A 152 44.72 -9.36 -23.44
C ILE A 152 45.62 -8.48 -22.57
N GLN A 153 45.06 -7.42 -22.01
CA GLN A 153 45.80 -6.46 -21.19
C GLN A 153 46.42 -7.11 -19.96
N HIS A 154 45.70 -8.02 -19.30
CA HIS A 154 46.17 -8.66 -18.08
C HIS A 154 47.02 -9.92 -18.31
N ASN A 155 46.98 -10.54 -19.51
CA ASN A 155 47.69 -11.79 -19.79
C ASN A 155 48.51 -11.81 -21.10
N PRO A 156 49.27 -10.75 -21.44
CA PRO A 156 49.94 -10.64 -22.74
C PRO A 156 50.99 -11.75 -22.96
N LEU A 157 51.71 -12.13 -21.90
CA LEU A 157 52.73 -13.20 -21.97
C LEU A 157 52.12 -14.59 -22.17
N ASN A 158 50.99 -14.88 -21.52
CA ASN A 158 50.31 -16.18 -21.64
C ASN A 158 49.67 -16.33 -23.02
N ILE A 159 49.23 -15.23 -23.62
CA ILE A 159 48.75 -15.19 -25.01
C ILE A 159 49.88 -15.50 -25.98
N TYR A 160 51.02 -14.81 -25.84
CA TYR A 160 52.18 -15.04 -26.70
C TYR A 160 52.67 -16.50 -26.62
N LYS A 161 52.69 -17.07 -25.41
CA LYS A 161 53.08 -18.46 -25.15
C LYS A 161 51.99 -19.49 -25.45
N LYS A 162 50.80 -19.06 -25.90
CA LYS A 162 49.62 -19.91 -26.14
C LYS A 162 49.27 -20.82 -24.96
N SER A 163 49.46 -20.33 -23.73
CA SER A 163 49.28 -21.08 -22.48
C SER A 163 48.13 -20.56 -21.62
N LEU A 164 47.14 -19.90 -22.25
CA LEU A 164 45.94 -19.39 -21.59
C LEU A 164 45.10 -20.50 -20.97
N THR A 165 44.63 -20.28 -19.75
CA THR A 165 43.66 -21.13 -19.05
C THR A 165 42.38 -20.35 -18.76
N TYR A 166 41.29 -21.03 -18.37
CA TYR A 166 40.03 -20.36 -18.00
C TYR A 166 40.16 -19.35 -16.86
N LYS A 167 41.19 -19.50 -16.01
CA LYS A 167 41.48 -18.55 -14.92
C LYS A 167 42.03 -17.23 -15.43
N ASP A 168 42.61 -17.23 -16.63
CA ASP A 168 43.23 -16.06 -17.24
C ASP A 168 42.22 -15.26 -18.09
N ILE A 169 41.05 -15.84 -18.38
CA ILE A 169 40.00 -15.20 -19.19
C ILE A 169 39.12 -14.34 -18.28
N PHE A 170 38.93 -13.08 -18.64
CA PHE A 170 38.03 -12.17 -17.92
C PHE A 170 36.59 -12.37 -18.39
N GLY A 171 35.72 -12.83 -17.49
CA GLY A 171 34.31 -13.08 -17.80
C GLY A 171 33.42 -11.87 -17.55
N ILE A 172 32.38 -11.67 -18.36
CA ILE A 172 31.36 -10.64 -18.15
C ILE A 172 30.16 -11.26 -17.43
N GLN A 173 29.97 -10.86 -16.17
CA GLN A 173 28.81 -11.25 -15.37
C GLN A 173 27.73 -10.18 -15.41
N ARG A 174 26.49 -10.55 -15.77
CA ARG A 174 25.34 -9.64 -15.62
C ARG A 174 24.86 -9.67 -14.18
N LYS A 175 25.14 -8.60 -13.43
CA LYS A 175 24.67 -8.47 -12.05
C LYS A 175 23.51 -7.49 -11.98
N LYS A 176 22.55 -7.76 -11.09
CA LYS A 176 21.49 -6.79 -10.78
C LYS A 176 22.11 -5.69 -9.92
N GLN A 177 22.07 -4.45 -10.39
CA GLN A 177 22.52 -3.32 -9.58
C GLN A 177 21.45 -3.02 -8.53
N LYS A 178 21.85 -2.95 -7.26
CA LYS A 178 20.96 -2.45 -6.22
C LYS A 178 20.75 -0.96 -6.44
N ARG A 179 19.50 -0.53 -6.49
CA ARG A 179 19.15 0.89 -6.63
C ARG A 179 19.11 1.55 -5.26
N LYS A 180 19.46 2.84 -5.24
CA LYS A 180 19.27 3.74 -4.11
C LYS A 180 18.05 4.61 -4.41
N ILE A 181 16.99 4.47 -3.63
CA ILE A 181 15.71 5.13 -3.89
C ILE A 181 15.31 5.95 -2.66
N ILE A 182 14.83 7.17 -2.88
CA ILE A 182 14.23 7.98 -1.81
C ILE A 182 12.79 8.26 -2.22
N MET A 183 11.85 7.83 -1.38
CA MET A 183 10.43 8.13 -1.55
C MET A 183 10.10 9.33 -0.68
N ILE A 184 9.54 10.37 -1.31
CA ILE A 184 9.08 11.58 -0.62
C ILE A 184 7.55 11.59 -0.70
N LEU A 185 6.91 11.59 0.46
CA LEU A 185 5.46 11.59 0.59
C LEU A 185 5.01 12.96 1.12
N ASP A 186 4.24 13.68 0.32
CA ASP A 186 3.59 14.91 0.76
C ASP A 186 2.43 14.59 1.71
N THR A 187 2.44 15.25 2.86
CA THR A 187 1.47 15.14 3.96
C THR A 187 0.87 16.51 4.31
N SER A 188 1.00 17.49 3.41
CA SER A 188 0.40 18.82 3.51
C SER A 188 -1.13 18.77 3.52
N GLY A 189 -1.77 19.88 3.92
CA GLY A 189 -3.23 19.96 4.07
C GLY A 189 -4.01 19.66 2.78
N SER A 190 -3.45 19.99 1.61
CA SER A 190 -4.06 19.69 0.29
C SER A 190 -4.17 18.18 0.01
N MET A 191 -3.36 17.37 0.69
CA MET A 191 -3.38 15.92 0.56
C MET A 191 -4.49 15.27 1.40
N TYR A 192 -5.26 16.02 2.21
CA TYR A 192 -6.21 15.43 3.17
C TYR A 192 -7.23 14.46 2.52
N GLY A 193 -7.57 13.41 3.26
CA GLY A 193 -8.52 12.38 2.82
C GLY A 193 -7.93 11.42 1.79
N LYS A 194 -8.57 11.31 0.62
CA LYS A 194 -8.28 10.26 -0.37
C LYS A 194 -6.89 10.38 -1.01
N LEU A 195 -6.36 11.59 -1.18
CA LEU A 195 -5.05 11.80 -1.80
C LEU A 195 -3.92 11.28 -0.92
N LEU A 196 -3.93 11.64 0.37
CA LEU A 196 -2.98 11.16 1.38
C LEU A 196 -3.09 9.64 1.52
N LEU A 197 -4.32 9.10 1.55
CA LEU A 197 -4.53 7.66 1.57
C LEU A 197 -3.91 6.97 0.35
N ASN A 198 -4.16 7.47 -0.86
CA ASN A 198 -3.60 6.89 -2.08
C ASN A 198 -2.07 6.96 -2.08
N ALA A 199 -1.52 8.08 -1.61
CA ALA A 199 -0.08 8.28 -1.55
C ALA A 199 0.57 7.38 -0.48
N ALA A 200 -0.03 7.26 0.70
CA ALA A 200 0.35 6.31 1.75
C ALA A 200 0.32 4.85 1.27
N LEU A 201 -0.76 4.46 0.58
CA LEU A 201 -0.91 3.14 -0.03
C LEU A 201 0.16 2.86 -1.08
N THR A 202 0.43 3.84 -1.94
CA THR A 202 1.45 3.73 -2.98
C THR A 202 2.84 3.60 -2.37
N THR A 203 3.17 4.42 -1.37
CA THR A 203 4.45 4.33 -0.63
C THR A 203 4.59 2.98 0.06
N SER A 204 3.52 2.48 0.68
CA SER A 204 3.51 1.15 1.33
C SER A 204 3.78 0.02 0.34
N VAL A 205 3.13 0.08 -0.84
CA VAL A 205 3.34 -0.89 -1.93
C VAL A 205 4.76 -0.83 -2.46
N LEU A 206 5.28 0.37 -2.71
CA LEU A 206 6.63 0.55 -3.21
C LEU A 206 7.67 0.09 -2.18
N ALA A 207 7.48 0.39 -0.89
CA ALA A 207 8.34 -0.06 0.19
C ALA A 207 8.43 -1.59 0.26
N TYR A 208 7.30 -2.29 0.08
CA TYR A 208 7.27 -3.75 -0.02
C TYR A 208 8.04 -4.26 -1.25
N ASN A 209 7.82 -3.65 -2.41
CA ASN A 209 8.49 -4.05 -3.66
C ASN A 209 10.00 -3.79 -3.62
N MET A 210 10.43 -2.81 -2.83
CA MET A 210 11.82 -2.39 -2.66
C MET A 210 12.53 -3.07 -1.48
N GLU A 211 11.94 -4.09 -0.85
CA GLU A 211 12.53 -4.78 0.31
C GLU A 211 13.97 -5.30 0.03
N LYS A 212 14.27 -5.65 -1.23
CA LYS A 212 15.60 -6.13 -1.65
C LYS A 212 16.56 -5.02 -2.10
N GLU A 213 16.07 -3.78 -2.20
CA GLU A 213 16.78 -2.58 -2.64
C GLU A 213 17.18 -1.69 -1.45
N SER A 214 18.03 -0.70 -1.68
CA SER A 214 18.35 0.32 -0.68
C SER A 214 17.39 1.50 -0.83
N TYR A 215 16.43 1.65 0.09
CA TYR A 215 15.46 2.74 0.01
C TYR A 215 15.29 3.51 1.31
N GLY A 216 14.94 4.79 1.22
CA GLY A 216 14.52 5.64 2.33
C GLY A 216 13.14 6.23 2.09
N ILE A 217 12.47 6.64 3.18
CA ILE A 217 11.16 7.30 3.14
C ILE A 217 11.23 8.60 3.93
N VAL A 218 10.78 9.68 3.32
CA VAL A 218 10.67 11.00 3.91
C VAL A 218 9.22 11.46 3.81
N LEU A 219 8.64 11.84 4.94
CA LEU A 219 7.35 12.52 5.02
C LEU A 219 7.63 14.02 4.98
N PHE A 220 6.87 14.76 4.18
CA PHE A 220 7.04 16.18 4.00
C PHE A 220 5.73 16.91 4.27
N ASN A 221 5.75 17.92 5.14
CA ASN A 221 4.70 18.92 5.28
C ASN A 221 5.38 20.31 5.39
N SER A 222 5.07 21.09 6.43
CA SER A 222 5.87 22.27 6.80
C SER A 222 7.32 21.92 7.18
N THR A 223 7.58 20.68 7.61
CA THR A 223 8.91 20.16 7.94
C THR A 223 9.12 18.77 7.34
N ALA A 224 10.38 18.40 7.11
CA ALA A 224 10.73 17.07 6.63
C ALA A 224 10.98 16.12 7.82
N MET A 225 10.30 14.97 7.81
CA MET A 225 10.49 13.90 8.78
C MET A 225 10.98 12.64 8.07
N VAL A 226 12.10 12.08 8.53
CA VAL A 226 12.62 10.82 7.98
C VAL A 226 11.92 9.65 8.67
N LEU A 227 11.07 8.93 7.94
CA LEU A 227 10.38 7.73 8.43
C LEU A 227 11.32 6.51 8.44
N LYS A 228 12.19 6.43 7.43
CA LYS A 228 13.17 5.35 7.27
C LYS A 228 14.42 5.88 6.56
N LYS A 229 15.60 5.67 7.14
CA LYS A 229 16.88 5.98 6.48
C LYS A 229 17.23 4.93 5.42
N ILE A 230 18.04 5.31 4.43
CA ILE A 230 18.40 4.42 3.31
C ILE A 230 19.14 3.14 3.73
N ASN A 231 20.00 3.26 4.75
CA ASN A 231 20.80 2.16 5.28
C ASN A 231 20.14 1.46 6.50
N GLU A 232 19.00 1.95 6.95
CA GLU A 232 18.28 1.40 8.09
C GLU A 232 17.54 0.12 7.68
N LYS A 233 17.76 -0.96 8.45
CA LYS A 233 17.00 -2.19 8.33
C LYS A 233 15.74 -2.07 9.19
N LYS A 234 14.63 -1.75 8.55
CA LYS A 234 13.32 -1.65 9.20
C LYS A 234 12.35 -2.62 8.52
N PRO A 235 11.64 -3.49 9.27
CA PRO A 235 10.67 -4.39 8.67
C PRO A 235 9.58 -3.61 7.92
N VAL A 236 9.22 -4.09 6.72
CA VAL A 236 8.20 -3.43 5.88
C VAL A 236 6.86 -3.31 6.63
N ILE A 237 6.54 -4.30 7.46
CA ILE A 237 5.33 -4.30 8.29
C ILE A 237 5.29 -3.08 9.22
N THR A 238 6.40 -2.75 9.87
CA THR A 238 6.50 -1.60 10.76
C THR A 238 6.34 -0.29 9.99
N ILE A 239 6.90 -0.22 8.78
CA ILE A 239 6.75 0.95 7.91
C ILE A 239 5.28 1.14 7.51
N ILE A 240 4.59 0.07 7.13
CA ILE A 240 3.17 0.11 6.77
C ILE A 240 2.31 0.59 7.95
N ASP A 241 2.65 0.19 9.18
CA ASP A 241 1.92 0.60 10.38
C ASP A 241 2.18 2.07 10.78
N GLU A 242 3.30 2.66 10.38
CA GLU A 242 3.70 4.04 10.71
C GLU A 242 3.27 5.09 9.67
N ILE A 243 2.98 4.68 8.43
CA ILE A 243 2.40 5.55 7.38
C ILE A 243 0.91 5.79 7.69
#